data_AF-A0A292SXU6-F1
#
_entry.id   AF-A0A292SXU6-F1
#
_cell.length_a   1.000
_cell.length_b   1.000
_cell.length_c   1.000
_cell.angle_alpha   90.00
_cell.angle_beta   90.00
_cell.angle_gamma   90.00
#
_symmetry.space_group_name_H-M   'P 1'
#
loop_
_entity.id
_entity.type
_entity.pdbx_description
1 polymer ?
#
loop_
_entity_poly.entity_id
_entity_poly.type
_entity_poly.pdbx_seq_one_letter_code
_entity_poly.pdbx_strand_id
1 'polypeptide(L)'
;MFRYLSATSENIRARIEFSAPLGNLMYAGADMFLMPSAFEPCGLSQLISLKYGTAPIVRATGGLDDTIVGYPMDKGDGFKFWNYSPYAMMDCIRYALNIYKDKRDWAQIVQNAMNADFSWDKSAQKYVDAYNQALGR
;
A
#
# COMPACT_ATOMS: atom_id res chain seq x y z
N MET A 1 -11.18 20.88 -10.65
CA MET A 1 -10.13 20.05 -11.31
C MET A 1 -10.56 18.59 -11.49
N PHE A 2 -10.70 17.77 -10.44
CA PHE A 2 -10.99 16.32 -10.60
C PHE A 2 -12.28 15.99 -11.36
N ARG A 3 -13.39 16.70 -11.11
CA ARG A 3 -14.64 16.54 -11.88
C ARG A 3 -14.46 16.87 -13.36
N TYR A 4 -13.66 17.92 -13.65
CA TYR A 4 -13.36 18.32 -15.02
C TYR A 4 -12.56 17.21 -15.73
N LEU A 5 -11.45 16.76 -15.15
CA LEU A 5 -10.65 15.66 -15.72
C LEU A 5 -11.48 14.39 -15.90
N SER A 6 -12.35 14.08 -14.94
CA SER A 6 -13.26 12.94 -15.03
C SER A 6 -14.28 13.04 -16.16
N ALA A 7 -14.67 14.25 -16.55
CA ALA A 7 -15.65 14.50 -17.59
C ALA A 7 -15.01 14.60 -18.99
N THR A 8 -13.75 15.02 -19.06
CA THR A 8 -13.07 15.31 -20.33
C THR A 8 -12.04 14.28 -20.76
N SER A 9 -11.58 13.42 -19.85
CA SER A 9 -10.58 12.38 -20.15
C SER A 9 -11.25 11.02 -20.30
N GLU A 10 -10.82 10.19 -21.24
CA GLU A 10 -11.39 8.85 -21.42
C GLU A 10 -11.02 7.88 -20.29
N ASN A 11 -9.85 8.08 -19.67
CA ASN A 11 -9.19 7.15 -18.74
C ASN A 11 -9.03 7.69 -17.31
N ILE A 12 -9.63 8.84 -16.97
CA ILE A 12 -9.59 9.39 -15.60
C ILE A 12 -11.02 9.45 -15.08
N ARG A 13 -11.24 8.94 -13.86
CA ARG A 13 -12.55 9.01 -13.18
C ARG A 13 -12.38 9.51 -11.76
N ALA A 14 -13.28 10.40 -11.34
CA ALA A 14 -13.36 10.90 -9.98
C ALA A 14 -14.70 10.50 -9.35
N ARG A 15 -14.66 9.75 -8.25
CA ARG A 15 -15.83 9.40 -7.43
C ARG A 15 -15.74 10.20 -6.13
N ILE A 16 -16.58 11.22 -6.01
CA ILE A 16 -16.56 12.17 -4.89
C ILE A 16 -17.76 11.87 -4.00
N GLU A 17 -17.62 10.80 -3.23
CA GLU A 17 -18.59 10.31 -2.28
C GLU A 17 -17.88 9.37 -1.29
N PHE A 18 -18.50 9.13 -0.13
CA PHE A 18 -18.06 8.07 0.76
C PHE A 18 -18.87 6.81 0.47
N SER A 19 -18.20 5.74 0.05
CA SER A 19 -18.82 4.44 -0.20
C SER A 19 -17.83 3.32 0.11
N ALA A 20 -18.02 2.65 1.24
CA ALA A 20 -17.20 1.50 1.62
C ALA A 20 -17.25 0.35 0.59
N PRO A 21 -18.43 -0.01 0.02
CA PRO A 21 -18.49 -1.03 -1.02
C PRO A 21 -17.66 -0.66 -2.26
N LEU A 22 -17.73 0.60 -2.70
CA LEU A 22 -16.94 1.06 -3.84
C LEU A 22 -15.44 1.05 -3.51
N GLY A 23 -15.06 1.45 -2.31
CA GLY A 23 -13.65 1.37 -1.86
C GLY A 23 -13.09 -0.04 -1.96
N ASN A 24 -13.83 -1.05 -1.48
CA ASN A 24 -13.42 -2.45 -1.60
C ASN A 24 -13.26 -2.89 -3.06
N LEU A 25 -14.17 -2.48 -3.95
CA LEU A 25 -14.06 -2.77 -5.38
C LEU A 25 -12.86 -2.07 -6.02
N MET A 26 -12.52 -0.86 -5.57
CA MET A 26 -11.34 -0.13 -6.07
C MET A 26 -10.04 -0.83 -5.68
N TYR A 27 -9.93 -1.35 -4.45
CA TYR A 27 -8.79 -2.19 -4.08
C TYR A 27 -8.78 -3.46 -4.93
N ALA A 28 -9.84 -4.27 -4.89
CA ALA A 28 -9.90 -5.55 -5.60
C ALA A 28 -9.71 -5.45 -7.13
N GLY A 29 -10.09 -4.32 -7.73
CA GLY A 29 -10.02 -4.10 -9.19
C GLY A 29 -8.79 -3.35 -9.67
N ALA A 30 -7.90 -2.90 -8.79
CA ALA A 30 -6.70 -2.16 -9.16
C ALA A 30 -5.44 -3.03 -9.12
N ASP A 31 -4.53 -2.82 -10.06
CA ASP A 31 -3.18 -3.38 -10.00
C ASP A 31 -2.28 -2.62 -9.00
N MET A 32 -2.46 -1.30 -8.90
CA MET A 32 -1.63 -0.42 -8.07
C MET A 32 -2.47 0.58 -7.28
N PHE A 33 -2.02 0.90 -6.06
CA PHE A 33 -2.67 1.88 -5.19
C PHE A 33 -1.69 2.97 -4.75
N LEU A 34 -1.95 4.23 -5.14
CA LEU A 34 -1.05 5.35 -4.86
C LEU A 34 -1.41 6.04 -3.53
N MET A 35 -0.46 6.11 -2.60
CA MET A 35 -0.59 6.82 -1.32
C MET A 35 0.57 7.82 -1.13
N PRO A 36 0.47 9.04 -1.68
CA PRO A 36 1.53 10.03 -1.64
C PRO A 36 1.46 10.92 -0.39
N SER A 37 1.03 10.37 0.76
CA SER A 37 0.73 11.12 1.99
C SER A 37 1.89 12.02 2.43
N ALA A 38 1.62 13.27 2.80
CA ALA A 38 2.61 14.20 3.38
C ALA A 38 2.94 13.87 4.86
N PHE A 39 2.01 13.18 5.53
CA PHE A 39 2.15 12.67 6.89
C PHE A 39 1.21 11.48 7.02
N GLU A 40 1.63 10.42 7.70
CA GLU A 40 0.81 9.23 7.93
C GLU A 40 1.09 8.65 9.32
N PRO A 41 0.25 8.91 10.33
CA PRO A 41 0.47 8.43 11.68
C PRO A 41 0.20 6.92 11.82
N CYS A 42 -0.76 6.40 11.04
CA CYS A 42 -1.03 4.99 10.78
C CYS A 42 -2.28 4.92 9.88
N GLY A 43 -2.27 4.04 8.88
CA GLY A 43 -3.39 3.83 7.95
C GLY A 43 -3.74 2.35 7.80
N LEU A 44 -4.99 2.06 7.40
CA LEU A 44 -5.41 0.71 7.02
C LEU A 44 -5.34 0.48 5.50
N SER A 45 -5.32 1.55 4.72
CA SER A 45 -5.48 1.50 3.27
C SER A 45 -4.38 0.68 2.59
N GLN A 46 -3.13 0.82 3.04
CA GLN A 46 -2.00 0.03 2.53
C GLN A 46 -2.13 -1.46 2.91
N LEU A 47 -2.65 -1.78 4.09
CA LEU A 47 -2.90 -3.17 4.51
C LEU A 47 -4.01 -3.82 3.68
N ILE A 48 -5.08 -3.06 3.40
CA ILE A 48 -6.18 -3.51 2.54
C ILE A 48 -5.67 -3.71 1.11
N SER A 49 -4.87 -2.77 0.59
CA SER A 49 -4.22 -2.88 -0.71
C SER A 49 -3.42 -4.17 -0.83
N LEU A 50 -2.55 -4.45 0.15
CA LEU A 50 -1.75 -5.68 0.17
C LEU A 50 -2.64 -6.93 0.21
N LYS A 51 -3.71 -6.92 1.00
CA LYS A 51 -4.64 -8.05 1.12
C LYS A 51 -5.34 -8.40 -0.19
N TYR A 52 -5.63 -7.40 -1.03
CA TYR A 52 -6.20 -7.59 -2.37
C TYR A 52 -5.14 -7.88 -3.45
N GLY A 53 -3.85 -7.89 -3.11
CA GLY A 53 -2.76 -8.06 -4.09
C GLY A 53 -2.53 -6.81 -4.95
N THR A 54 -3.08 -5.67 -4.55
CA THR A 54 -2.86 -4.38 -5.20
C THR A 54 -1.56 -3.79 -4.69
N ALA A 55 -0.57 -3.61 -5.56
CA ALA A 55 0.75 -3.15 -5.15
C ALA A 55 0.70 -1.67 -4.71
N PRO A 56 1.01 -1.34 -3.45
CA PRO A 56 1.00 0.03 -2.99
C PRO A 56 2.22 0.80 -3.51
N ILE A 57 2.02 2.04 -3.92
CA ILE A 57 3.06 3.02 -4.23
C ILE A 57 2.97 4.11 -3.16
N VAL A 58 3.89 4.10 -2.21
CA VAL A 58 3.82 4.93 -1.01
C VAL A 58 4.95 5.92 -0.94
N ARG A 59 4.69 7.07 -0.29
CA ARG A 59 5.80 7.84 0.27
C ARG A 59 6.26 7.18 1.57
N ALA A 60 7.54 6.93 1.72
CA ALA A 60 8.17 6.41 2.93
C ALA A 60 8.03 7.44 4.07
N THR A 61 6.92 7.37 4.79
CA THR A 61 6.59 8.24 5.92
C THR A 61 5.77 7.46 6.94
N GLY A 62 6.13 7.60 8.22
CA GLY A 62 5.41 6.98 9.34
C GLY A 62 5.05 5.52 9.08
N GLY A 63 3.79 5.17 9.32
CA GLY A 63 3.32 3.78 9.17
C GLY A 63 3.45 3.20 7.75
N LEU A 64 3.54 4.01 6.69
CA LEU A 64 3.75 3.49 5.34
C LEU A 64 5.15 2.95 5.14
N ASP A 65 6.16 3.60 5.73
CA ASP A 65 7.54 3.15 5.61
C ASP A 65 7.77 1.85 6.40
N ASP A 66 7.14 1.77 7.57
CA ASP A 66 7.18 0.61 8.47
C ASP A 66 6.43 -0.61 7.89
N THR A 67 5.35 -0.37 7.14
CA THR A 67 4.48 -1.42 6.61
C THR A 67 4.97 -1.98 5.27
N ILE A 68 5.39 -1.12 4.35
CA ILE A 68 5.67 -1.52 2.96
C ILE A 68 7.14 -1.88 2.78
N VAL A 69 7.37 -3.07 2.24
CA VAL A 69 8.70 -3.53 1.82
C VAL A 69 8.87 -3.17 0.35
N GLY A 70 9.76 -2.22 0.07
CA GLY A 70 10.01 -1.76 -1.29
C GLY A 70 10.69 -2.82 -2.16
N TYR A 71 10.14 -3.11 -3.34
CA TYR A 71 10.83 -3.87 -4.39
C TYR A 71 12.11 -3.13 -4.83
N PRO A 72 13.26 -3.82 -5.06
CA PRO A 72 13.46 -5.27 -5.19
C PRO A 72 13.99 -5.97 -3.93
N MET A 73 13.72 -5.44 -2.72
CA MET A 73 14.13 -6.13 -1.49
C MET A 73 13.45 -7.50 -1.37
N ASP A 74 14.03 -8.38 -0.55
CA ASP A 74 13.37 -9.65 -0.20
C ASP A 74 11.98 -9.37 0.37
N LYS A 75 10.99 -10.14 -0.09
CA LYS A 75 9.55 -9.92 0.20
C LYS A 75 9.01 -8.55 -0.21
N GLY A 76 9.63 -7.88 -1.18
CA GLY A 76 9.12 -6.62 -1.73
C GLY A 76 7.66 -6.76 -2.17
N ASP A 77 6.79 -5.97 -1.54
CA ASP A 77 5.33 -6.03 -1.68
C ASP A 77 4.73 -4.74 -2.25
N GLY A 78 5.55 -3.73 -2.48
CA GLY A 78 5.16 -2.47 -3.10
C GLY A 78 6.36 -1.61 -3.51
N PHE A 79 6.10 -0.32 -3.71
CA PHE A 79 7.08 0.66 -4.16
C PHE A 79 7.13 1.85 -3.21
N LYS A 80 8.34 2.36 -2.96
CA LYS A 80 8.57 3.48 -2.04
C LYS A 80 9.29 4.62 -2.72
N PHE A 81 8.93 5.84 -2.34
CA PHE A 81 9.70 7.06 -2.61
C PHE A 81 9.79 7.92 -1.35
N TRP A 82 10.83 8.75 -1.20
CA TRP A 82 11.08 9.46 0.07
C TRP A 82 10.70 10.94 0.02
N ASN A 83 11.18 11.63 -1.03
CA ASN A 83 10.97 13.06 -1.16
C ASN A 83 9.49 13.38 -1.40
N TYR A 84 8.94 14.32 -0.62
CA TYR A 84 7.59 14.85 -0.85
C TYR A 84 7.62 15.81 -2.05
N SER A 85 7.72 15.21 -3.23
CA SER A 85 7.91 15.90 -4.51
C SER A 85 7.12 15.19 -5.61
N PRO A 86 6.44 15.94 -6.49
CA PRO A 86 5.73 15.34 -7.63
C PRO A 86 6.68 14.60 -8.57
N TYR A 87 7.95 15.02 -8.66
CA TYR A 87 8.95 14.36 -9.50
C TYR A 87 9.35 12.99 -8.93
N ALA A 88 9.62 12.92 -7.63
CA ALA A 88 9.95 11.65 -6.96
C ALA A 88 8.78 10.65 -7.03
N MET A 89 7.55 11.15 -6.85
CA MET A 89 6.34 10.34 -7.03
C MET A 89 6.23 9.83 -8.47
N MET A 90 6.42 10.70 -9.46
CA MET A 90 6.33 10.33 -10.88
C MET A 90 7.38 9.28 -11.27
N ASP A 91 8.62 9.41 -10.78
CA ASP A 91 9.69 8.46 -11.05
C ASP A 91 9.39 7.09 -10.44
N CYS A 92 8.83 7.07 -9.22
CA CYS A 92 8.38 5.83 -8.58
C CYS A 92 7.24 5.15 -9.36
N ILE A 93 6.26 5.93 -9.85
CA ILE A 93 5.17 5.42 -10.69
C ILE A 93 5.72 4.84 -11.99
N ARG A 94 6.65 5.53 -12.67
CA ARG A 94 7.29 5.04 -13.90
C ARG A 94 8.07 3.76 -13.65
N TYR A 95 8.77 3.66 -12.53
CA TYR A 95 9.47 2.45 -12.12
C TYR A 95 8.48 1.29 -11.92
N ALA A 96 7.41 1.50 -11.16
CA ALA A 96 6.37 0.49 -10.94
C ALA A 96 5.73 0.02 -12.26
N LEU A 97 5.41 0.96 -13.17
CA LEU A 97 4.88 0.65 -14.51
C LEU A 97 5.87 -0.12 -15.39
N ASN A 98 7.18 0.07 -15.21
CA ASN A 98 8.18 -0.71 -15.90
C ASN A 98 8.20 -2.16 -15.38
N ILE A 99 8.17 -2.34 -14.06
CA ILE A 99 8.12 -3.66 -13.43
C ILE A 99 6.81 -4.39 -13.75
N TYR A 100 5.68 -3.69 -13.86
CA TYR A 100 4.38 -4.25 -14.25
C TYR A 100 4.40 -5.02 -15.60
N LYS A 101 5.32 -4.64 -16.48
CA LYS A 101 5.51 -5.30 -17.79
C LYS A 101 6.20 -6.65 -17.64
N ASP A 102 7.03 -6.83 -16.61
CA ASP A 102 7.62 -8.12 -16.27
C ASP A 102 6.63 -8.95 -15.45
N LYS A 103 6.02 -9.93 -16.11
CA LYS A 103 4.97 -10.77 -15.48
C LYS A 103 5.50 -11.65 -14.35
N ARG A 104 6.79 -11.99 -14.36
CA ARG A 104 7.38 -12.82 -13.31
C ARG A 104 7.59 -11.99 -12.05
N ASP A 105 8.26 -10.85 -12.18
CA ASP A 105 8.53 -9.96 -11.05
C ASP A 105 7.21 -9.41 -10.47
N TRP A 106 6.27 -9.04 -11.34
CA TRP A 106 4.96 -8.58 -10.90
C TRP A 106 4.19 -9.64 -10.12
N ALA A 107 4.14 -10.88 -10.61
CA ALA A 107 3.49 -11.97 -9.89
C ALA A 107 4.13 -12.21 -8.51
N GLN A 108 5.45 -12.07 -8.40
CA GLN A 108 6.14 -12.19 -7.11
C GLN A 108 5.74 -11.07 -6.14
N ILE A 109 5.66 -9.82 -6.60
CA ILE A 109 5.23 -8.68 -5.77
C ILE A 109 3.80 -8.90 -5.26
N VAL A 110 2.87 -9.32 -6.13
CA VAL A 110 1.48 -9.61 -5.75
C VAL A 110 1.41 -10.76 -4.73
N GLN A 111 2.18 -11.82 -4.94
CA GLN A 111 2.24 -12.92 -3.97
C GLN A 111 2.81 -12.48 -2.62
N ASN A 112 3.85 -11.67 -2.61
CA ASN A 112 4.41 -11.11 -1.37
C ASN A 112 3.36 -10.26 -0.65
N ALA A 113 2.65 -9.40 -1.37
CA ALA A 113 1.60 -8.55 -0.83
C ALA A 113 0.47 -9.37 -0.18
N MET A 114 -0.05 -10.38 -0.86
CA MET A 114 -1.16 -11.19 -0.34
C MET A 114 -0.74 -12.08 0.85
N ASN A 115 0.54 -12.45 0.92
CA ASN A 115 1.11 -13.26 2.01
C ASN A 115 1.68 -12.42 3.16
N ALA A 116 1.64 -11.09 3.06
CA ALA A 116 2.08 -10.22 4.12
C ALA A 116 1.19 -10.43 5.37
N ASP A 117 1.84 -10.75 6.48
CA ASP A 117 1.17 -11.08 7.74
C ASP A 117 1.07 -9.85 8.65
N PHE A 118 -0.14 -9.33 8.75
CA PHE A 118 -0.51 -8.23 9.65
C PHE A 118 -1.53 -8.68 10.70
N SER A 119 -1.53 -9.98 11.06
CA SER A 119 -2.41 -10.49 12.10
C SER A 119 -2.06 -9.88 13.47
N TRP A 120 -3.02 -9.92 14.38
CA TRP A 120 -2.82 -9.50 15.75
C TRP A 120 -2.05 -10.53 16.59
N ASP A 121 -1.77 -11.72 16.08
CA ASP A 121 -1.25 -12.83 16.89
C ASP A 121 0.10 -12.49 17.52
N LYS A 122 1.01 -11.89 16.74
CA LYS A 122 2.33 -11.46 17.23
C LYS A 122 2.21 -10.37 18.28
N SER A 123 1.33 -9.40 18.06
CA SER A 123 1.11 -8.31 19.02
C SER A 123 0.45 -8.82 20.29
N ALA A 124 -0.56 -9.69 20.17
CA ALA A 124 -1.26 -10.32 21.28
C ALA A 124 -0.30 -11.15 22.14
N GLN A 125 0.59 -11.93 21.52
CA GLN A 125 1.60 -12.70 22.26
C GLN A 125 2.51 -11.78 23.09
N LYS A 126 2.98 -10.67 22.51
CA LYS A 126 3.79 -9.69 23.25
C LYS A 126 3.05 -9.10 24.46
N TYR A 127 1.74 -8.88 24.35
CA TYR A 127 0.92 -8.46 25.49
C TYR A 127 0.87 -9.54 26.56
N VAL A 128 0.61 -10.80 26.18
CA VAL A 128 0.60 -11.93 27.12
C VAL A 128 1.94 -12.05 27.84
N ASP A 129 3.06 -11.96 27.12
CA ASP A 129 4.40 -12.03 27.70
C ASP A 129 4.66 -10.90 28.68
N ALA A 130 4.25 -9.66 28.36
CA ALA A 130 4.36 -8.51 29.26
C ALA A 130 3.53 -8.70 30.54
N TYR A 131 2.33 -9.26 30.44
CA TYR A 131 1.50 -9.58 31.61
C TYR A 131 2.12 -10.69 32.46
N ASN A 132 2.67 -11.74 31.84
CA ASN A 132 3.37 -12.81 32.56
C ASN A 132 4.56 -12.24 33.34
N GLN A 133 5.37 -11.39 32.69
CA GLN A 133 6.50 -10.73 33.34
C GLN A 133 6.06 -9.87 34.53
N ALA A 134 4.98 -9.09 34.38
CA ALA A 134 4.44 -8.25 35.47
C ALA A 134 3.90 -9.09 36.65
N LEU A 135 3.41 -10.30 36.39
CA LEU A 135 2.92 -11.24 37.39
C LEU A 135 4.02 -12.17 37.94
N GLY A 136 5.27 -12.06 37.45
CA GLY A 136 6.38 -12.93 37.85
C GLY A 136 6.22 -14.39 37.42
N ARG A 137 5.52 -14.63 36.30
CA ARG A 137 5.35 -15.94 35.67
C ARG A 137 6.31 -16.15 34.50
#